data_AF-A0A932W146-F1
#
_entry.id   AF-A0A932W146-F1
#
_cell.length_a   1.000
_cell.length_b   1.000
_cell.length_c   1.000
_cell.angle_alpha   90.00
_cell.angle_beta   90.00
_cell.angle_gamma   90.00
#
_symmetry.space_group_name_H-M   'P 1'
#
loop_
_entity.id
_entity.type
_entity.pdbx_description
1 polymer ?
#
loop_
_entity_poly.entity_id
_entity_poly.type
_entity_poly.pdbx_seq_one_letter_code
_entity_poly.pdbx_strand_id
1 'polypeptide(L)'
;METVIPTTRKARRAIWPLYSANLLGLAAYMLLLLHPSLLASSMDAIELVKPYVGKLYWVAVRILITLIFTISAFLSVKIKKWRPIILYVTAILLLTPYLPHIEIFVAKLLKITLRSLGDYIQIITLMAMGSLLFLSLVRDRRYRQIRAYIALLAILIGSYIVIKKLSSVAVETVHIVEYGGLAVVAFSTFRRQLKGITVLSCYLLAWDVAVIMGIVDECYQLILPMRYCGVDDMLNNATSGWIGLAFVWGFLRPSQER
;
A
#
# COMPACT_ATOMS: atom_id res chain seq x y z
N MET A 1 35.36 -19.17 5.37
CA MET A 1 34.44 -19.50 4.26
C MET A 1 33.89 -18.21 3.70
N GLU A 2 34.46 -17.73 2.60
CA GLU A 2 33.92 -16.59 1.86
C GLU A 2 32.64 -17.03 1.16
N THR A 3 31.50 -16.49 1.58
CA THR A 3 30.24 -16.65 0.85
C THR A 3 30.37 -15.89 -0.47
N VAL A 4 30.65 -16.63 -1.54
CA VAL A 4 30.64 -16.12 -2.91
C VAL A 4 29.23 -15.56 -3.18
N ILE A 5 29.10 -14.23 -3.15
CA ILE A 5 27.86 -13.55 -3.47
C ILE A 5 27.60 -13.79 -4.97
N PRO A 6 26.49 -14.42 -5.37
CA PRO A 6 26.20 -14.67 -6.78
C PRO A 6 26.23 -13.36 -7.55
N THR A 7 26.98 -13.34 -8.65
CA THR A 7 27.09 -12.17 -9.51
C THR A 7 25.69 -11.69 -9.96
N THR A 8 25.53 -10.37 -10.01
CA THR A 8 24.27 -9.64 -10.27
C THR A 8 23.46 -10.11 -11.49
N ARG A 9 24.09 -10.85 -12.41
CA ARG A 9 23.45 -11.42 -13.62
C ARG A 9 22.53 -12.60 -13.31
N LYS A 10 22.89 -13.48 -12.34
CA LYS A 10 22.04 -14.60 -11.92
C LYS A 10 20.81 -14.12 -11.16
N ALA A 11 20.99 -13.13 -10.28
CA ALA A 11 19.89 -12.49 -9.57
C ALA A 11 18.88 -11.80 -10.52
N ARG A 12 19.35 -11.07 -11.54
CA ARG A 12 18.46 -10.44 -12.54
C ARG A 12 17.62 -11.45 -13.32
N ARG A 13 18.22 -12.54 -13.80
CA ARG A 13 17.50 -13.57 -14.58
C ARG A 13 16.43 -14.30 -13.77
N ALA A 14 16.61 -14.40 -12.46
CA ALA A 14 15.68 -15.09 -11.59
C ALA A 14 14.58 -14.18 -10.99
N ILE A 15 14.74 -12.86 -11.02
CA ILE A 15 13.69 -11.89 -10.66
C ILE A 15 12.69 -11.67 -11.80
N TRP A 16 13.12 -11.81 -13.05
CA TRP A 16 12.28 -11.59 -14.23
C TRP A 16 10.99 -12.44 -14.28
N PRO A 17 11.01 -13.75 -13.94
CA PRO A 17 9.80 -14.58 -13.91
C PRO A 17 8.77 -14.12 -12.88
N LEU A 18 9.22 -13.61 -11.72
CA LEU A 18 8.37 -13.04 -10.67
C LEU A 18 7.70 -11.74 -11.15
N TYR A 19 8.45 -10.88 -11.85
CA TYR A 19 7.88 -9.69 -12.49
C TYR A 19 6.83 -10.05 -13.55
N SER A 20 7.09 -11.05 -14.40
CA SER A 20 6.13 -11.46 -15.43
C SER A 20 4.88 -12.12 -14.85
N ALA A 21 5.00 -12.90 -13.77
CA ALA A 21 3.84 -13.49 -13.09
C ALA A 21 2.98 -12.43 -12.38
N ASN A 22 3.63 -11.44 -11.75
CA ASN A 22 2.93 -10.31 -11.15
C ASN A 22 2.28 -9.40 -12.20
N LEU A 23 2.93 -9.17 -13.35
CA LEU A 23 2.35 -8.42 -14.47
C LEU A 23 1.17 -9.16 -15.11
N LEU A 24 1.21 -10.50 -15.18
CA LEU A 24 0.07 -11.30 -15.65
C LEU A 24 -1.08 -11.30 -14.65
N GLY A 25 -0.81 -11.38 -13.35
CA GLY A 25 -1.82 -11.21 -12.30
C GLY A 25 -2.43 -9.82 -12.33
N LEU A 26 -1.61 -8.78 -12.44
CA LEU A 26 -2.03 -7.39 -12.58
C LEU A 26 -2.79 -7.16 -13.90
N ALA A 27 -2.40 -7.82 -15.01
CA ALA A 27 -3.08 -7.70 -16.30
C ALA A 27 -4.43 -8.44 -16.33
N ALA A 28 -4.51 -9.65 -15.77
CA ALA A 28 -5.77 -10.38 -15.60
C ALA A 28 -6.72 -9.63 -14.67
N TYR A 29 -6.17 -8.98 -13.66
CA TYR A 29 -6.92 -8.13 -12.75
C TYR A 29 -7.35 -6.82 -13.40
N MET A 30 -6.47 -6.14 -14.14
CA MET A 30 -6.82 -4.96 -14.94
C MET A 30 -7.87 -5.30 -16.00
N LEU A 31 -7.86 -6.51 -16.57
CA LEU A 31 -8.92 -7.00 -17.47
C LEU A 31 -10.28 -7.16 -16.75
N LEU A 32 -10.28 -7.56 -15.48
CA LEU A 32 -11.47 -7.55 -14.62
C LEU A 32 -11.95 -6.12 -14.30
N LEU A 33 -11.01 -5.19 -14.06
CA LEU A 33 -11.31 -3.78 -13.79
C LEU A 33 -11.79 -3.00 -15.02
N LEU A 34 -11.33 -3.39 -16.23
CA LEU A 34 -11.71 -2.76 -17.51
C LEU A 34 -13.11 -3.15 -18.00
N HIS A 35 -13.81 -4.02 -17.28
CA HIS A 35 -15.23 -4.33 -17.52
C HIS A 35 -16.13 -3.94 -16.33
N PRO A 36 -16.24 -2.63 -15.97
CA PRO A 36 -17.17 -2.17 -14.92
C PRO A 36 -18.62 -2.58 -15.18
N SER A 37 -19.02 -2.77 -16.44
CA SER A 37 -20.35 -3.23 -16.84
C SER A 37 -20.71 -4.64 -16.35
N LEU A 38 -19.73 -5.46 -15.95
CA LEU A 38 -19.94 -6.77 -15.32
C LEU A 38 -20.15 -6.69 -13.80
N LEU A 39 -19.71 -5.61 -13.15
CA LEU A 39 -19.82 -5.39 -11.70
C LEU A 39 -20.93 -4.41 -11.32
N ALA A 40 -21.27 -3.47 -12.20
CA ALA A 40 -22.14 -2.34 -11.90
C ALA A 40 -23.66 -2.63 -11.90
N SER A 41 -24.12 -3.87 -12.14
CA SER A 41 -25.53 -4.12 -12.45
C SER A 41 -26.32 -5.07 -11.54
N SER A 42 -25.80 -5.62 -10.44
CA SER A 42 -26.71 -6.28 -9.49
C SER A 42 -26.13 -6.48 -8.09
N MET A 43 -26.91 -6.11 -7.06
CA MET A 43 -26.75 -6.71 -5.73
C MET A 43 -26.79 -8.24 -5.79
N ASP A 44 -27.46 -8.79 -6.81
CA ASP A 44 -27.52 -10.23 -7.09
C ASP A 44 -26.14 -10.83 -7.36
N ALA A 45 -25.22 -10.12 -8.04
CA ALA A 45 -23.85 -10.61 -8.25
C ALA A 45 -23.07 -10.70 -6.93
N ILE A 46 -23.26 -9.77 -6.00
CA ILE A 46 -22.62 -9.81 -4.68
C ILE A 46 -23.17 -11.00 -3.88
N GLU A 47 -24.49 -11.20 -3.86
CA GLU A 47 -25.12 -12.37 -3.22
C GLU A 47 -24.67 -13.70 -3.88
N LEU A 48 -24.45 -13.71 -5.19
CA LEU A 48 -23.94 -14.88 -5.93
C LEU A 48 -22.50 -15.24 -5.55
N VAL A 49 -21.67 -14.23 -5.28
CA VAL A 49 -20.24 -14.40 -4.95
C VAL A 49 -20.03 -14.60 -3.44
N LYS A 50 -20.96 -14.15 -2.59
CA LYS A 50 -20.93 -14.25 -1.12
C LYS A 50 -20.48 -15.62 -0.57
N PRO A 51 -20.97 -16.77 -1.08
CA PRO A 51 -20.52 -18.10 -0.62
C PRO A 51 -19.05 -18.40 -0.93
N TYR A 52 -18.49 -17.73 -1.95
CA TYR A 52 -17.12 -17.90 -2.40
C TYR A 52 -16.16 -16.88 -1.79
N VAL A 53 -16.64 -15.78 -1.21
CA VAL A 53 -15.78 -14.72 -0.66
C VAL A 53 -14.84 -15.27 0.42
N GLY A 54 -15.33 -16.12 1.33
CA GLY A 54 -14.48 -16.79 2.30
C GLY A 54 -13.35 -17.60 1.64
N LYS A 55 -13.63 -18.29 0.53
CA LYS A 55 -12.62 -19.02 -0.25
C LYS A 55 -11.63 -18.07 -0.92
N LEU A 56 -12.11 -16.97 -1.52
CA LEU A 56 -11.27 -15.95 -2.16
C LEU A 56 -10.33 -15.26 -1.17
N TYR A 57 -10.82 -14.91 0.02
CA TYR A 57 -10.00 -14.39 1.11
C TYR A 57 -8.86 -15.37 1.47
N TRP A 58 -9.18 -16.64 1.69
CA TRP A 58 -8.16 -17.66 1.99
C TRP A 58 -7.19 -17.89 0.83
N VAL A 59 -7.63 -17.77 -0.43
CA VAL A 59 -6.75 -17.80 -1.60
C VAL A 59 -5.80 -16.60 -1.59
N ALA A 60 -6.30 -15.39 -1.35
CA ALA A 60 -5.48 -14.18 -1.31
C ALA A 60 -4.46 -14.22 -0.15
N VAL A 61 -4.88 -14.65 1.04
CA VAL A 61 -3.98 -14.88 2.19
C VAL A 61 -2.93 -15.95 1.86
N ARG A 62 -3.30 -17.05 1.20
CA ARG A 62 -2.35 -18.08 0.76
C ARG A 62 -1.36 -17.55 -0.27
N ILE A 63 -1.80 -16.73 -1.23
CA ILE A 63 -0.93 -16.08 -2.22
C ILE A 63 0.06 -15.18 -1.48
N LEU A 64 -0.40 -14.35 -0.55
CA LEU A 64 0.46 -13.47 0.24
C LEU A 64 1.51 -14.26 1.06
N ILE A 65 1.07 -15.27 1.80
CA ILE A 65 1.97 -16.15 2.57
C ILE A 65 2.98 -16.79 1.61
N THR A 66 2.52 -17.36 0.51
CA THR A 66 3.38 -18.00 -0.50
C THR A 66 4.36 -16.98 -1.08
N LEU A 67 3.94 -15.75 -1.35
CA LEU A 67 4.81 -14.68 -1.83
C LEU A 67 5.88 -14.35 -0.80
N ILE A 68 5.52 -14.16 0.47
CA ILE A 68 6.46 -13.88 1.56
C ILE A 68 7.47 -15.03 1.71
N PHE A 69 7.01 -16.28 1.71
CA PHE A 69 7.87 -17.45 1.84
C PHE A 69 8.74 -17.67 0.60
N THR A 70 8.19 -17.48 -0.60
CA THR A 70 8.92 -17.61 -1.87
C THR A 70 10.00 -16.53 -1.96
N ILE A 71 9.67 -15.27 -1.67
CA ILE A 71 10.63 -14.17 -1.64
C ILE A 71 11.67 -14.41 -0.53
N SER A 72 11.26 -14.87 0.66
CA SER A 72 12.19 -15.18 1.75
C SER A 72 13.14 -16.31 1.43
N ALA A 73 12.63 -17.41 0.85
CA ALA A 73 13.42 -18.58 0.44
C ALA A 73 14.36 -18.21 -0.71
N PHE A 74 13.84 -17.52 -1.73
CA PHE A 74 14.61 -17.08 -2.89
C PHE A 74 15.75 -16.13 -2.50
N LEU A 75 15.46 -15.19 -1.60
CA LEU A 75 16.45 -14.20 -1.14
C LEU A 75 17.28 -14.69 0.05
N SER A 76 17.07 -15.94 0.51
CA SER A 76 17.72 -16.51 1.70
C SER A 76 17.60 -15.60 2.94
N VAL A 77 16.49 -14.87 3.06
CA VAL A 77 16.25 -13.92 4.15
C VAL A 77 15.48 -14.62 5.26
N LYS A 78 16.00 -14.55 6.49
CA LYS A 78 15.31 -15.08 7.68
C LYS A 78 13.96 -14.36 7.87
N ILE A 79 12.89 -15.11 8.13
CA ILE A 79 11.53 -14.58 8.33
C ILE A 79 11.44 -13.47 9.40
N LYS A 80 12.28 -13.55 10.45
CA LYS A 80 12.38 -12.53 11.50
C LYS A 80 12.65 -11.11 10.95
N LYS A 81 13.27 -11.00 9.78
CA LYS A 81 13.60 -9.72 9.16
C LYS A 81 12.41 -9.07 8.44
N TRP A 82 11.35 -9.83 8.18
CA TRP A 82 10.07 -9.37 7.61
C TRP A 82 9.09 -8.90 8.68
N ARG A 83 9.46 -9.03 9.96
CA ARG A 83 8.61 -8.67 11.10
C ARG A 83 7.96 -7.28 10.98
N PRO A 84 8.64 -6.20 10.53
CA PRO A 84 7.99 -4.90 10.39
C PRO A 84 6.81 -4.92 9.42
N ILE A 85 6.96 -5.56 8.25
CA ILE A 85 5.89 -5.68 7.25
C ILE A 85 4.75 -6.53 7.82
N ILE A 86 5.06 -7.68 8.42
CA ILE A 86 4.05 -8.59 9.00
C ILE A 86 3.25 -7.89 10.09
N LEU A 87 3.92 -7.18 11.01
CA LEU A 87 3.26 -6.43 12.08
C LEU A 87 2.37 -5.32 11.52
N TYR A 88 2.84 -4.59 10.51
CA TYR A 88 2.07 -3.51 9.90
C TYR A 88 0.82 -4.05 9.18
N VAL A 89 0.97 -5.11 8.38
CA VAL A 89 -0.17 -5.80 7.72
C VAL A 89 -1.16 -6.35 8.75
N THR A 90 -0.65 -6.96 9.82
CA THR A 90 -1.51 -7.47 10.90
C THR A 90 -2.28 -6.33 11.55
N ALA A 91 -1.64 -5.17 11.76
CA ALA A 91 -2.31 -4.00 12.31
C ALA A 91 -3.44 -3.49 11.40
N ILE A 92 -3.21 -3.39 10.08
CA ILE A 92 -4.26 -3.04 9.11
C ILE A 92 -5.44 -4.01 9.25
N LEU A 93 -5.19 -5.31 9.05
CA LEU A 93 -6.25 -6.33 9.05
C LEU A 93 -7.02 -6.43 10.38
N LEU A 94 -6.35 -6.20 11.52
CA LEU A 94 -7.00 -6.15 12.81
C LEU A 94 -7.84 -4.89 12.99
N LEU A 95 -7.45 -3.77 12.40
CA LEU A 95 -8.14 -2.49 12.52
C LEU A 95 -9.34 -2.38 11.55
N THR A 96 -9.26 -2.98 10.36
CA THR A 96 -10.28 -2.89 9.30
C THR A 96 -11.71 -3.12 9.79
N PRO A 97 -12.03 -4.13 10.64
CA PRO A 97 -13.39 -4.35 11.13
C PRO A 97 -13.91 -3.27 12.08
N TYR A 98 -13.00 -2.61 12.80
CA TYR A 98 -13.36 -1.65 13.85
C TYR A 98 -13.40 -0.21 13.36
N LEU A 99 -12.82 0.10 12.20
CA LEU A 99 -12.78 1.46 11.66
C LEU A 99 -14.16 2.13 11.59
N PRO A 100 -15.24 1.51 11.06
CA PRO A 100 -16.55 2.15 11.03
C PRO A 100 -17.08 2.49 12.42
N HIS A 101 -16.82 1.62 13.41
CA HIS A 101 -17.23 1.85 14.80
C HIS A 101 -16.46 3.00 15.45
N ILE A 102 -15.15 3.08 15.19
CA ILE A 102 -14.29 4.15 15.67
C ILE A 102 -14.74 5.49 15.06
N GLU A 103 -15.05 5.52 13.77
CA GLU A 103 -15.55 6.73 13.11
C GLU A 103 -16.86 7.23 13.68
N ILE A 104 -17.85 6.34 13.85
CA ILE A 104 -19.15 6.69 14.46
C ILE A 104 -18.94 7.20 15.89
N PHE A 105 -18.08 6.53 16.66
CA PHE A 105 -17.76 6.94 18.02
C PHE A 105 -17.12 8.34 18.08
N VAL A 106 -16.12 8.59 17.25
CA VAL A 106 -15.41 9.88 17.19
C VAL A 106 -16.33 10.99 16.69
N ALA A 107 -17.14 10.74 15.65
CA ALA A 107 -18.10 11.71 15.14
C ALA A 107 -19.13 12.10 16.22
N LYS A 108 -19.64 11.11 16.95
CA LYS A 108 -20.57 11.33 18.08
C LYS A 108 -19.92 12.11 19.22
N LEU A 109 -18.68 11.76 19.59
CA LEU A 109 -17.93 12.44 20.65
C LEU A 109 -17.70 13.91 20.32
N LEU A 110 -17.36 14.21 19.07
CA LEU A 110 -17.11 15.56 18.58
C LEU A 110 -18.39 16.33 18.20
N LYS A 111 -19.57 15.68 18.25
CA LYS A 111 -20.87 16.23 17.81
C LYS A 111 -20.85 16.75 16.37
N ILE A 112 -20.16 16.03 15.49
CA ILE A 112 -20.06 16.34 14.06
C ILE A 112 -20.66 15.21 13.22
N THR A 113 -20.90 15.49 11.94
CA THR A 113 -21.31 14.45 11.00
C THR A 113 -20.12 13.57 10.59
N LEU A 114 -20.39 12.32 10.16
CA LEU A 114 -19.35 11.43 9.61
C LEU A 114 -18.63 12.05 8.41
N ARG A 115 -19.37 12.79 7.57
CA ARG A 115 -18.80 13.53 6.44
C ARG A 115 -17.79 14.57 6.91
N SER A 116 -18.19 15.41 7.87
CA SER A 116 -17.30 16.43 8.44
C SER A 116 -16.08 15.82 9.12
N LEU A 117 -16.22 14.67 9.78
CA LEU A 117 -15.08 13.96 10.37
C LEU A 117 -14.04 13.57 9.30
N GLY A 118 -14.50 13.08 8.14
CA GLY A 118 -13.64 12.82 6.98
C GLY A 118 -12.88 14.03 6.51
N ASP A 119 -13.59 15.14 6.30
CA ASP A 119 -12.99 16.39 5.87
C ASP A 119 -11.91 16.85 6.87
N TYR A 120 -12.15 16.69 8.19
CA TYR A 120 -11.14 17.02 9.21
C TYR A 120 -9.94 16.08 9.19
N ILE A 121 -10.14 14.77 9.08
CA ILE A 121 -9.03 13.81 9.01
C ILE A 121 -8.14 14.12 7.80
N GLN A 122 -8.76 14.44 6.66
CA GLN A 122 -8.05 14.85 5.44
C GLN A 122 -7.23 16.12 5.66
N ILE A 123 -7.86 17.18 6.18
CA ILE A 123 -7.20 18.46 6.44
C ILE A 123 -6.04 18.27 7.42
N ILE A 124 -6.24 17.53 8.52
CA ILE A 124 -5.21 17.23 9.51
C ILE A 124 -4.07 16.44 8.88
N THR A 125 -4.37 15.43 8.06
CA THR A 125 -3.35 14.62 7.37
C THR A 125 -2.52 15.48 6.43
N LEU A 126 -3.16 16.32 5.61
CA LEU A 126 -2.48 17.25 4.71
C LEU A 126 -1.64 18.27 5.48
N MET A 127 -2.16 18.82 6.58
CA MET A 127 -1.42 19.75 7.45
C MET A 127 -0.23 19.06 8.11
N ALA A 128 -0.38 17.83 8.58
CA ALA A 128 0.70 17.07 9.20
C ALA A 128 1.80 16.75 8.18
N MET A 129 1.43 16.28 6.98
CA MET A 129 2.37 16.03 5.88
C MET A 129 3.08 17.32 5.44
N GLY A 130 2.33 18.41 5.26
CA GLY A 130 2.87 19.73 4.92
C GLY A 130 3.78 20.30 6.02
N SER A 131 3.47 20.04 7.29
CA SER A 131 4.29 20.48 8.43
C SER A 131 5.57 19.67 8.56
N LEU A 132 5.50 18.34 8.45
CA LEU A 132 6.69 17.47 8.44
C LEU A 132 7.63 17.82 7.29
N LEU A 133 7.06 18.10 6.11
CA LEU A 133 7.78 18.64 4.97
C LEU A 133 8.45 19.98 5.32
N PHE A 134 7.68 20.97 5.78
CA PHE A 134 8.21 22.31 6.08
C PHE A 134 9.36 22.22 7.08
N LEU A 135 9.19 21.44 8.15
CA LEU A 135 10.23 21.17 9.12
C LEU A 135 11.46 20.49 8.49
N SER A 136 11.27 19.54 7.57
CA SER A 136 12.39 18.93 6.84
C SER A 136 13.17 19.94 5.99
N LEU A 137 12.47 20.85 5.29
CA LEU A 137 13.07 21.90 4.45
C LEU A 137 13.84 22.95 5.27
N VAL A 138 13.29 23.35 6.41
CA VAL A 138 13.90 24.35 7.30
C VAL A 138 15.08 23.77 8.06
N ARG A 139 14.95 22.54 8.55
CA ARG A 139 15.95 21.93 9.45
C ARG A 139 17.20 21.45 8.74
N ASP A 140 17.10 21.03 7.49
CA ASP A 140 18.23 20.39 6.80
C ASP A 140 18.38 20.91 5.37
N ARG A 141 19.49 21.63 5.13
CA ARG A 141 19.83 22.21 3.81
C ARG A 141 19.87 21.16 2.70
N ARG A 142 20.01 19.87 3.02
CA ARG A 142 19.98 18.76 2.07
C ARG A 142 18.61 18.59 1.39
N TYR A 143 17.51 19.03 2.00
CA TYR A 143 16.18 18.95 1.39
C TYR A 143 15.81 20.17 0.52
N ARG A 144 16.72 21.13 0.31
CA ARG A 144 16.56 22.15 -0.74
C ARG A 144 16.79 21.60 -2.16
N GLN A 145 16.96 20.29 -2.31
CA GLN A 145 17.17 19.65 -3.59
C GLN A 145 15.85 19.59 -4.38
N ILE A 146 15.92 19.82 -5.69
CA ILE A 146 14.76 19.80 -6.61
C ILE A 146 13.90 18.52 -6.46
N ARG A 147 14.52 17.40 -6.09
CA ARG A 147 13.83 16.12 -5.83
C ARG A 147 12.80 16.20 -4.71
N ALA A 148 13.08 16.92 -3.61
CA ALA A 148 12.14 17.06 -2.51
C ALA A 148 10.89 17.85 -2.94
N TYR A 149 11.05 18.86 -3.80
CA TYR A 149 9.94 19.62 -4.38
C TYR A 149 9.13 18.77 -5.37
N ILE A 150 9.78 17.98 -6.22
CA ILE A 150 9.09 17.05 -7.13
C ILE A 150 8.34 15.99 -6.33
N ALA A 151 8.96 15.42 -5.29
CA ALA A 151 8.33 14.45 -4.41
C ALA A 151 7.10 15.03 -3.71
N LEU A 152 7.22 16.25 -3.20
CA LEU A 152 6.11 16.97 -2.60
C LEU A 152 4.98 17.19 -3.60
N LEU A 153 5.29 17.68 -4.81
CA LEU A 153 4.29 17.88 -5.84
C LEU A 153 3.57 16.57 -6.16
N ALA A 154 4.31 15.46 -6.28
CA ALA A 154 3.73 14.14 -6.50
C ALA A 154 2.84 13.68 -5.33
N ILE A 155 3.25 13.92 -4.08
CA ILE A 155 2.44 13.63 -2.88
C ILE A 155 1.15 14.45 -2.89
N LEU A 156 1.23 15.76 -3.16
CA LEU A 156 0.08 16.65 -3.17
C LEU A 156 -0.91 16.28 -4.29
N ILE A 157 -0.40 16.06 -5.51
CA ILE A 157 -1.23 15.64 -6.64
C ILE A 157 -1.86 14.27 -6.38
N GLY A 158 -1.07 13.30 -5.92
CA GLY A 158 -1.57 11.96 -5.59
C GLY A 158 -2.65 12.00 -4.52
N SER A 159 -2.40 12.73 -3.43
CA SER A 159 -3.36 12.89 -2.33
C SER A 159 -4.63 13.59 -2.82
N TYR A 160 -4.51 14.62 -3.67
CA TYR A 160 -5.65 15.29 -4.28
C TYR A 160 -6.48 14.37 -5.17
N ILE A 161 -5.84 13.53 -5.98
CA ILE A 161 -6.52 12.55 -6.84
C ILE A 161 -7.31 11.57 -5.97
N VAL A 162 -6.68 10.99 -4.95
CA VAL A 162 -7.34 10.08 -3.99
C VAL A 162 -8.54 10.79 -3.37
N ILE A 163 -8.31 11.95 -2.74
CA ILE A 163 -9.34 12.68 -1.99
C ILE A 163 -10.52 13.08 -2.88
N LYS A 164 -10.28 13.61 -4.08
CA LYS A 164 -11.34 14.23 -4.88
C LYS A 164 -12.02 13.28 -5.85
N LYS A 165 -11.25 12.39 -6.49
CA LYS A 165 -11.77 11.56 -7.59
C LYS A 165 -12.15 10.18 -7.15
N LEU A 166 -11.49 9.67 -6.13
CA LEU A 166 -11.56 8.26 -5.80
C LEU A 166 -12.16 8.03 -4.42
N SER A 167 -12.21 9.05 -3.54
CA SER A 167 -12.90 8.94 -2.26
C SER A 167 -14.13 9.81 -2.13
N SER A 168 -15.27 9.14 -1.99
CA SER A 168 -16.53 9.80 -1.60
C SER A 168 -16.75 9.76 -0.09
N VAL A 169 -16.02 8.88 0.61
CA VAL A 169 -16.17 8.64 2.05
C VAL A 169 -14.89 8.99 2.81
N ALA A 170 -15.09 9.61 3.98
CA ALA A 170 -14.09 9.91 5.00
C ALA A 170 -13.05 8.79 5.20
N VAL A 171 -13.55 7.56 5.38
CA VAL A 171 -12.78 6.39 5.77
C VAL A 171 -11.68 6.05 4.78
N GLU A 172 -11.91 6.34 3.50
CA GLU A 172 -10.99 5.94 2.44
C GLU A 172 -9.67 6.74 2.48
N THR A 173 -9.64 7.87 3.19
CA THR A 173 -8.43 8.67 3.32
C THR A 173 -7.43 8.08 4.31
N VAL A 174 -7.89 7.17 5.18
CA VAL A 174 -7.03 6.34 6.03
C VAL A 174 -6.17 5.40 5.18
N HIS A 175 -6.64 5.00 3.99
CA HIS A 175 -5.87 4.15 3.06
C HIS A 175 -4.54 4.80 2.63
N ILE A 176 -4.45 6.14 2.58
CA ILE A 176 -3.19 6.85 2.32
C ILE A 176 -2.16 6.51 3.38
N VAL A 177 -2.58 6.51 4.66
CA VAL A 177 -1.71 6.21 5.79
C VAL A 177 -1.39 4.72 5.84
N GLU A 178 -2.39 3.86 5.64
CA GLU A 178 -2.21 2.40 5.68
C GLU A 178 -1.29 1.92 4.57
N TYR A 179 -1.65 2.11 3.30
CA TYR A 179 -0.89 1.55 2.18
C TYR A 179 0.33 2.39 1.81
N GLY A 180 0.28 3.72 1.99
CA GLY A 180 1.46 4.56 1.87
C GLY A 180 2.48 4.23 2.94
N GLY A 181 2.06 4.11 4.21
CA GLY A 181 2.93 3.70 5.31
C GLY A 181 3.49 2.28 5.12
N LEU A 182 2.66 1.34 4.67
CA LEU A 182 3.10 -0.02 4.33
C LEU A 182 4.19 -0.01 3.25
N ALA A 183 4.04 0.79 2.18
CA ALA A 183 5.06 0.93 1.15
C ALA A 183 6.37 1.49 1.71
N VAL A 184 6.32 2.47 2.62
CA VAL A 184 7.51 2.99 3.32
C VAL A 184 8.21 1.91 4.15
N VAL A 185 7.45 1.14 4.93
CA VAL A 185 7.95 0.04 5.77
C VAL A 185 8.54 -1.08 4.91
N ALA A 186 7.86 -1.45 3.82
CA ALA A 186 8.31 -2.46 2.88
C ALA A 186 9.62 -2.06 2.20
N PHE A 187 9.68 -0.84 1.66
CA PHE A 187 10.90 -0.31 1.04
C PHE A 187 12.08 -0.29 2.02
N SER A 188 11.84 0.22 3.24
CA SER A 188 12.86 0.29 4.29
C SER A 188 13.37 -1.09 4.68
N THR A 189 12.48 -2.08 4.72
CA THR A 189 12.82 -3.48 4.98
C THR A 189 13.65 -4.04 3.82
N PHE A 190 13.23 -3.84 2.57
CA PHE A 190 13.93 -4.35 1.39
C PHE A 190 15.33 -3.77 1.25
N ARG A 191 15.50 -2.46 1.45
CA ARG A 191 16.82 -1.84 1.39
C ARG A 191 17.79 -2.37 2.45
N ARG A 192 17.29 -2.73 3.64
CA ARG A 192 18.13 -3.28 4.72
C ARG A 192 18.47 -4.75 4.52
N GLN A 193 17.55 -5.53 3.93
CA GLN A 193 17.67 -6.98 3.91
C GLN A 193 18.14 -7.56 2.58
N LEU A 194 17.83 -6.91 1.47
CA LEU A 194 18.05 -7.45 0.13
C LEU A 194 19.35 -6.87 -0.45
N LYS A 195 20.48 -7.45 -0.04
CA LYS A 195 21.80 -7.09 -0.58
C LYS A 195 21.87 -7.44 -2.07
N GLY A 196 22.45 -6.55 -2.87
CA GLY A 196 22.64 -6.75 -4.32
C GLY A 196 21.41 -6.45 -5.20
N ILE A 197 20.27 -6.09 -4.59
CA ILE A 197 19.09 -5.61 -5.32
C ILE A 197 19.20 -4.10 -5.57
N THR A 198 18.79 -3.67 -6.76
CA THR A 198 18.82 -2.25 -7.13
C THR A 198 17.81 -1.45 -6.30
N VAL A 199 18.06 -0.15 -6.16
CA VAL A 199 17.13 0.77 -5.49
C VAL A 199 15.76 0.75 -6.18
N LEU A 200 15.74 0.78 -7.52
CA LEU A 200 14.51 0.74 -8.31
C LEU A 200 13.71 -0.54 -8.03
N SER A 201 14.37 -1.69 -7.99
CA SER A 201 13.70 -2.95 -7.67
C SER A 201 13.11 -2.95 -6.26
N CYS A 202 13.72 -2.26 -5.29
CA CYS A 202 13.13 -2.10 -3.95
C CYS A 202 11.86 -1.23 -3.97
N TYR A 203 11.82 -0.17 -4.80
CA TYR A 203 10.62 0.65 -5.00
C TYR A 203 9.48 -0.19 -5.57
N LEU A 204 9.75 -0.90 -6.66
CA LEU A 204 8.75 -1.73 -7.34
C LEU A 204 8.21 -2.84 -6.43
N LEU A 205 9.10 -3.57 -5.74
CA LEU A 205 8.66 -4.59 -4.78
C LEU A 205 7.83 -4.01 -3.63
N ALA A 206 8.19 -2.82 -3.13
CA ALA A 206 7.45 -2.18 -2.04
C ALA A 206 6.07 -1.71 -2.50
N TRP A 207 5.97 -1.23 -3.74
CA TRP A 207 4.69 -0.90 -4.36
C TRP A 207 3.84 -2.15 -4.57
N ASP A 208 4.41 -3.23 -5.11
CA ASP A 208 3.72 -4.51 -5.29
C ASP A 208 3.13 -5.03 -3.97
N VAL A 209 3.88 -4.91 -2.86
CA VAL A 209 3.36 -5.26 -1.53
C VAL A 209 2.14 -4.42 -1.16
N ALA A 210 2.18 -3.10 -1.37
CA ALA A 210 1.05 -2.23 -1.07
C ALA A 210 -0.18 -2.55 -1.94
N VAL A 211 0.02 -2.81 -3.24
CA VAL A 211 -1.06 -3.20 -4.18
C VAL A 211 -1.68 -4.53 -3.78
N ILE A 212 -0.85 -5.57 -3.59
CA ILE A 212 -1.33 -6.91 -3.20
C ILE A 212 -2.08 -6.83 -1.88
N MET A 213 -1.57 -6.08 -0.90
CA MET A 213 -2.25 -5.91 0.37
C MET A 213 -3.55 -5.12 0.26
N GLY A 214 -3.60 -4.10 -0.59
CA GLY A 214 -4.84 -3.39 -0.89
C GLY A 214 -5.89 -4.33 -1.47
N ILE A 215 -5.52 -5.23 -2.38
CA ILE A 215 -6.46 -6.23 -2.92
C ILE A 215 -6.93 -7.19 -1.82
N VAL A 216 -6.03 -7.65 -0.96
CA VAL A 216 -6.36 -8.55 0.16
C VAL A 216 -7.34 -7.88 1.12
N ASP A 217 -7.14 -6.61 1.44
CA ASP A 217 -8.02 -5.87 2.34
C ASP A 217 -9.41 -5.65 1.73
N GLU A 218 -9.51 -5.30 0.45
CA GLU A 218 -10.81 -5.16 -0.21
C GLU A 218 -11.56 -6.50 -0.28
N CYS A 219 -10.84 -7.60 -0.55
CA CYS A 219 -11.39 -8.95 -0.44
C CYS A 219 -11.83 -9.30 1.00
N TYR A 220 -11.13 -8.78 2.00
CA TYR A 220 -11.49 -8.95 3.41
C TYR A 220 -12.72 -8.09 3.77
N GLN A 221 -12.81 -6.89 3.23
CA GLN A 221 -13.97 -6.00 3.42
C GLN A 221 -15.25 -6.61 2.85
N LEU A 222 -15.19 -7.41 1.79
CA LEU A 222 -16.36 -8.17 1.27
C LEU A 222 -17.03 -9.09 2.30
N ILE A 223 -16.30 -9.58 3.32
CA ILE A 223 -16.89 -10.41 4.39
C ILE A 223 -17.25 -9.62 5.64
N LEU A 224 -16.86 -8.35 5.73
CA LEU A 224 -17.10 -7.53 6.90
C LEU A 224 -18.43 -6.78 6.79
N PRO A 225 -19.25 -6.77 7.86
CA PRO A 225 -20.46 -5.97 7.87
C PRO A 225 -20.11 -4.48 7.80
N MET A 226 -20.96 -3.69 7.13
CA MET A 226 -20.80 -2.23 6.97
C MET A 226 -19.53 -1.79 6.24
N ARG A 227 -18.89 -2.71 5.52
CA ARG A 227 -17.79 -2.42 4.61
C ARG A 227 -18.23 -2.67 3.16
N TYR A 228 -17.64 -1.90 2.26
CA TYR A 228 -17.88 -2.00 0.83
C TYR A 228 -16.54 -2.30 0.17
N CYS A 229 -16.57 -3.12 -0.87
CA CYS A 229 -15.39 -3.40 -1.69
C CYS A 229 -15.55 -2.63 -3.00
N GLY A 230 -14.64 -1.70 -3.25
CA GLY A 230 -14.65 -0.88 -4.44
C GLY A 230 -13.44 -1.13 -5.32
N VAL A 231 -13.66 -1.17 -6.64
CA VAL A 231 -12.56 -1.08 -7.62
C VAL A 231 -11.77 0.22 -7.42
N ASP A 232 -12.49 1.31 -7.13
CA ASP A 232 -11.87 2.61 -6.85
C ASP A 232 -11.03 2.57 -5.56
N ASP A 233 -11.45 1.80 -4.55
CA ASP A 233 -10.67 1.59 -3.31
C ASP A 233 -9.36 0.84 -3.58
N MET A 234 -9.39 -0.16 -4.46
CA MET A 234 -8.20 -0.89 -4.89
C MET A 234 -7.20 0.04 -5.58
N LEU A 235 -7.70 0.95 -6.44
CA LEU A 235 -6.89 1.99 -7.08
C LEU A 235 -6.38 3.03 -6.07
N ASN A 236 -7.18 3.38 -5.06
CA ASN A 236 -6.77 4.23 -3.94
C ASN A 236 -5.62 3.62 -3.17
N ASN A 237 -5.68 2.33 -2.87
CA ASN A 237 -4.65 1.61 -2.12
C ASN A 237 -3.34 1.58 -2.92
N ALA A 238 -3.42 1.33 -4.23
CA ALA A 238 -2.27 1.37 -5.14
C ALA A 238 -1.64 2.77 -5.25
N THR A 239 -2.47 3.81 -5.35
CA THR A 239 -2.03 5.22 -5.43
C THR A 239 -1.41 5.68 -4.11
N SER A 240 -1.99 5.25 -2.99
CA SER A 240 -1.46 5.48 -1.65
C SER A 240 -0.06 4.90 -1.48
N GLY A 241 0.18 3.69 -2.00
CA GLY A 241 1.52 3.11 -2.07
C GLY A 241 2.52 3.99 -2.83
N TRP A 242 2.13 4.56 -3.98
CA TRP A 242 2.96 5.53 -4.72
C TRP A 242 3.24 6.80 -3.92
N ILE A 243 2.26 7.35 -3.21
CA ILE A 243 2.43 8.53 -2.34
C ILE A 243 3.49 8.25 -1.26
N GLY A 244 3.40 7.08 -0.60
CA GLY A 244 4.39 6.64 0.37
C GLY A 244 5.79 6.51 -0.21
N LEU A 245 5.92 5.97 -1.44
CA LEU A 245 7.21 5.85 -2.12
C LEU A 245 7.76 7.19 -2.62
N ALA A 246 6.90 8.12 -3.03
CA ALA A 246 7.32 9.49 -3.33
C ALA A 246 7.91 10.15 -2.08
N PHE A 247 7.30 9.92 -0.91
CA PHE A 247 7.84 10.37 0.37
C PHE A 247 9.22 9.77 0.65
N VAL A 248 9.40 8.47 0.43
CA VAL A 248 10.72 7.82 0.55
C VAL A 248 11.74 8.50 -0.37
N TRP A 249 11.40 8.70 -1.65
CA TRP A 249 12.33 9.25 -2.63
C TRP A 249 12.74 10.69 -2.33
N GLY A 250 11.80 11.52 -1.89
CA GLY A 250 12.06 12.92 -1.54
C GLY A 250 12.77 13.12 -0.21
N PHE A 251 12.38 12.34 0.82
CA PHE A 251 12.70 12.65 2.21
C PHE A 251 13.52 11.58 2.92
N LEU A 252 13.35 10.31 2.58
CA LEU A 252 14.13 9.23 3.18
C LEU A 252 15.24 8.82 2.23
N ARG A 253 16.39 9.53 2.26
CA ARG A 253 17.60 9.05 1.58
C ARG A 253 17.88 7.62 2.07
N PRO A 254 17.70 6.58 1.25
CA PRO A 254 18.24 5.27 1.59
C PRO A 254 19.73 5.47 1.46
N SER A 255 20.44 5.57 2.59
CA SER A 255 21.88 5.87 2.66
C SER A 255 22.58 5.27 1.45
N GLN A 256 22.99 6.13 0.51
CA GLN A 256 23.85 5.69 -0.57
C GLN A 256 25.10 5.16 0.12
N GLU A 257 25.34 3.86 -0.05
CA GLU A 257 26.66 3.22 0.14
C GLU A 257 27.32 3.48 1.51
N ARG A 258 27.06 2.56 2.45
CA ARG A 258 28.16 1.98 3.22
C ARG A 258 28.35 0.54 2.74
#